data_AF-A0A1E3WBT0-F1
#
_entry.id   AF-A0A1E3WBT0-F1
#
_cell.length_a   1.000
_cell.length_b   1.000
_cell.length_c   1.000
_cell.angle_alpha   90.00
_cell.angle_beta   90.00
_cell.angle_gamma   90.00
#
_symmetry.space_group_name_H-M   'P 1'
#
loop_
_entity.id
_entity.type
_entity.pdbx_description
1 polymer ?
#
loop_
_entity_poly.entity_id
_entity_poly.type
_entity_poly.pdbx_seq_one_letter_code
_entity_poly.pdbx_strand_id
1 'polypeptide(L)'
;MLGIILLRYRASRYLSARSEHDEGRSLLKAWPAGPAAAVRAPPSRNAAATLFMRYRALRYLSACIFALPLRCLSACIFALPASGHLERRSSRNIVMALVMTAAPAAEPISLAEAKAHLRVDGSDEDALISSLIAAARLVVERTLGLALLTQSWSYFLDAWPERGCITLPLTPVQAVSAVRVHAEDGGTTVLDADGYAVDVLSVPARIVLTSALPSVATRSFNGFEVAFTAGYGDAADVPQPIRQALLLLVAHWFDGRAPVELGAGPQEIPAIAAGLLQPYRRVRL
;
A
#
# COMPACT_ATOMS: atom_id res chain seq x y z
N MET A 1 23.07 35.51 48.59
CA MET A 1 24.49 35.76 48.24
C MET A 1 25.23 34.43 48.36
N LEU A 2 26.10 33.93 47.48
CA LEU A 2 26.52 34.18 46.09
C LEU A 2 27.76 33.25 45.93
N GLY A 3 27.96 32.54 44.81
CA GLY A 3 29.28 31.95 44.46
C GLY A 3 29.35 30.41 44.40
N ILE A 4 29.10 29.72 43.27
CA ILE A 4 29.97 29.49 42.08
C ILE A 4 31.01 28.36 42.36
N ILE A 5 30.77 27.12 41.90
CA ILE A 5 31.26 26.45 40.66
C ILE A 5 32.79 26.44 40.50
N LEU A 6 33.40 25.24 40.39
CA LEU A 6 34.50 25.00 39.45
C LEU A 6 34.67 23.50 39.10
N LEU A 7 34.55 23.21 37.80
CA LEU A 7 34.88 21.97 37.10
C LEU A 7 36.37 21.60 37.25
N ARG A 8 36.68 20.29 37.21
CA ARG A 8 37.93 19.79 36.60
C ARG A 8 37.65 18.65 35.62
N TYR A 9 37.78 19.02 34.35
CA TYR A 9 37.93 18.18 33.17
C TYR A 9 39.31 17.51 33.19
N ARG A 10 39.41 16.20 32.92
CA ARG A 10 40.69 15.58 32.51
C ARG A 10 40.45 14.53 31.42
N ALA A 11 40.83 14.92 30.22
CA ALA A 11 40.97 14.06 29.06
C ALA A 11 42.24 13.18 29.14
N SER A 12 42.29 12.20 28.24
CA SER A 12 43.47 11.49 27.72
C SER A 12 43.70 10.07 28.25
N ARG A 13 43.51 9.08 27.36
CA ARG A 13 44.58 8.17 26.92
C ARG A 13 44.15 7.37 25.68
N TYR A 14 44.71 7.76 24.53
CA TYR A 14 44.96 6.89 23.38
C TYR A 14 46.45 6.51 23.38
N LEU A 15 46.76 5.36 22.78
CA LEU A 15 48.07 4.81 22.40
C LEU A 15 48.89 4.11 23.50
N SER A 16 48.95 2.78 23.45
CA SER A 16 50.09 2.06 22.83
C SER A 16 49.99 0.55 23.07
N ALA A 17 49.93 -0.22 21.98
CA ALA A 17 50.56 -1.54 21.87
C ALA A 17 50.58 -1.90 20.37
N ARG A 18 51.74 -1.65 19.76
CA ARG A 18 52.15 -2.08 18.41
C ARG A 18 53.32 -3.06 18.61
N SER A 19 53.60 -3.85 17.58
CA SER A 19 54.64 -4.89 17.41
C SER A 19 54.12 -6.29 17.76
N GLU A 20 54.30 -7.33 16.97
CA GLU A 20 55.11 -7.53 15.75
C GLU A 20 54.66 -8.87 15.14
N HIS A 21 54.29 -8.89 13.86
CA HIS A 21 54.86 -9.86 12.92
C HIS A 21 54.53 -9.41 11.49
N ASP A 22 55.57 -8.82 10.91
CA ASP A 22 55.82 -8.67 9.49
C ASP A 22 55.92 -10.07 8.84
N GLU A 23 55.36 -10.24 7.64
CA GLU A 23 56.07 -10.78 6.48
C GLU A 23 55.10 -10.95 5.28
N GLY A 24 55.47 -10.39 4.13
CA GLY A 24 55.10 -11.00 2.85
C GLY A 24 54.09 -10.29 1.94
N ARG A 25 54.32 -9.00 1.58
CA ARG A 25 53.94 -8.54 0.22
C ARG A 25 55.05 -8.95 -0.74
N SER A 26 54.74 -9.81 -1.72
CA SER A 26 55.07 -9.62 -3.14
C SER A 26 54.90 -10.92 -3.93
N LEU A 27 54.68 -10.74 -5.24
CA LEU A 27 54.79 -11.71 -6.33
C LEU A 27 53.48 -12.36 -6.81
N LEU A 28 52.71 -11.53 -7.53
CA LEU A 28 52.34 -11.75 -8.94
C LEU A 28 52.94 -13.03 -9.58
N LYS A 29 52.06 -13.97 -9.96
CA LYS A 29 52.16 -15.06 -10.97
C LYS A 29 51.22 -16.18 -10.49
N ALA A 30 50.31 -16.82 -11.23
CA ALA A 30 50.00 -16.86 -12.64
C ALA A 30 48.55 -17.36 -12.77
N TRP A 31 47.73 -16.72 -13.61
CA TRP A 31 46.46 -17.29 -14.07
C TRP A 31 46.63 -17.61 -15.56
N PRO A 32 46.38 -18.84 -16.03
CA PRO A 32 46.53 -19.16 -17.45
C PRO A 32 45.43 -18.50 -18.28
N ALA A 33 45.87 -17.88 -19.36
CA ALA A 33 45.08 -17.24 -20.41
C ALA A 33 44.26 -18.27 -21.21
N GLY A 34 42.97 -17.97 -21.41
CA GLY A 34 42.13 -18.53 -22.47
C GLY A 34 41.92 -17.50 -23.59
N PRO A 35 41.83 -17.90 -24.86
CA PRO A 35 42.02 -16.99 -25.99
C PRO A 35 40.80 -16.11 -26.30
N ALA A 36 41.13 -14.92 -26.80
CA ALA A 36 40.25 -13.88 -27.30
C ALA A 36 39.73 -14.14 -28.73
N ALA A 37 38.50 -13.74 -29.00
CA ALA A 37 37.93 -13.18 -30.27
C ALA A 37 36.40 -13.39 -30.26
N ALA A 38 35.51 -12.48 -30.64
CA ALA A 38 35.62 -11.13 -31.18
C ALA A 38 34.32 -10.36 -30.85
N VAL A 39 34.49 -9.09 -30.50
CA VAL A 39 33.43 -8.09 -30.30
C VAL A 39 32.96 -7.60 -31.67
N ARG A 40 31.65 -7.57 -31.92
CA ARG A 40 31.06 -6.80 -33.02
C ARG A 40 30.06 -5.78 -32.48
N ALA A 41 30.45 -4.51 -32.60
CA ALA A 41 29.63 -3.32 -32.38
C ALA A 41 28.61 -3.12 -33.52
N PRO A 42 27.53 -2.33 -33.31
CA PRO A 42 26.41 -2.21 -34.25
C PRO A 42 26.68 -1.16 -35.34
N PRO A 43 26.13 -1.30 -36.56
CA PRO A 43 26.10 -0.20 -37.50
C PRO A 43 24.87 0.69 -37.31
N SER A 44 25.15 1.99 -37.39
CA SER A 44 24.26 3.15 -37.41
C SER A 44 23.49 3.34 -38.72
N ARG A 45 22.31 3.96 -38.60
CA ARG A 45 21.61 4.90 -39.53
C ARG A 45 21.55 4.57 -41.04
N ASN A 46 20.32 4.35 -41.53
CA ASN A 46 19.66 4.99 -42.68
C ASN A 46 18.15 4.65 -42.57
N ALA A 47 17.22 5.54 -42.22
CA ALA A 47 16.62 6.56 -43.09
C ALA A 47 16.20 6.01 -44.46
N ALA A 48 14.93 5.55 -44.56
CA ALA A 48 14.02 5.61 -45.72
C ALA A 48 13.11 4.36 -45.76
N ALA A 49 11.84 4.53 -45.38
CA ALA A 49 10.66 3.89 -46.00
C ALA A 49 9.41 4.16 -45.13
N THR A 50 9.08 5.44 -45.02
CA THR A 50 7.70 5.87 -44.80
C THR A 50 6.94 5.55 -46.08
N LEU A 51 5.94 4.65 -46.03
CA LEU A 51 4.70 4.62 -46.81
C LEU A 51 4.19 3.17 -46.98
N PHE A 52 2.86 3.06 -47.06
CA PHE A 52 2.11 1.89 -47.53
C PHE A 52 1.98 0.69 -46.58
N MET A 53 1.01 0.76 -45.67
CA MET A 53 -0.10 -0.22 -45.60
C MET A 53 -1.05 0.13 -44.43
N ARG A 54 -1.71 1.29 -44.55
CA ARG A 54 -3.05 1.51 -44.01
C ARG A 54 -3.98 1.71 -45.21
N TYR A 55 -5.25 1.34 -45.05
CA TYR A 55 -6.34 1.45 -46.03
C TYR A 55 -6.54 0.26 -46.98
N ARG A 56 -6.99 -0.86 -46.41
CA ARG A 56 -7.82 -1.85 -47.09
C ARG A 56 -9.23 -1.85 -46.49
N ALA A 57 -9.93 -0.72 -46.60
CA ALA A 57 -11.34 -0.58 -46.25
C ALA A 57 -11.89 0.72 -46.85
N LEU A 58 -12.11 0.74 -48.17
CA LEU A 58 -13.00 1.69 -48.86
C LEU A 58 -13.02 1.32 -50.34
N ARG A 59 -13.74 0.24 -50.67
CA ARG A 59 -14.04 -0.15 -52.05
C ARG A 59 -15.49 -0.63 -52.22
N TYR A 60 -16.39 -0.06 -51.43
CA TYR A 60 -17.84 -0.22 -51.54
C TYR A 60 -18.51 1.11 -51.22
N LEU A 61 -18.40 2.09 -52.13
CA LEU A 61 -19.27 3.27 -52.21
C LEU A 61 -18.92 4.06 -53.48
N SER A 62 -19.07 3.42 -54.63
CA SER A 62 -19.05 4.12 -55.93
C SER A 62 -19.83 3.30 -56.95
N ALA A 63 -21.16 3.26 -56.76
CA ALA A 63 -22.13 2.82 -57.77
C ALA A 63 -23.55 3.11 -57.25
N CYS A 64 -23.94 4.39 -57.20
CA CYS A 64 -25.34 4.83 -57.14
C CYS A 64 -25.38 6.35 -57.37
N ILE A 65 -24.89 6.80 -58.52
CA ILE A 65 -25.15 8.15 -59.04
C ILE A 65 -25.52 7.98 -60.51
N PHE A 66 -26.77 7.58 -60.77
CA PHE A 66 -27.46 7.81 -62.04
C PHE A 66 -28.93 7.39 -61.86
N ALA A 67 -29.74 8.30 -61.30
CA ALA A 67 -31.16 8.50 -61.62
C ALA A 67 -31.83 9.35 -60.53
N LEU A 68 -32.65 10.32 -60.98
CA LEU A 68 -33.69 11.08 -60.29
C LEU A 68 -33.39 12.55 -59.90
N PRO A 69 -34.41 13.43 -60.04
CA PRO A 69 -34.25 14.80 -60.50
C PRO A 69 -34.14 15.84 -59.37
N LEU A 70 -33.62 17.01 -59.73
CA LEU A 70 -33.48 18.19 -58.88
C LEU A 70 -34.83 18.67 -58.34
N ARG A 71 -35.18 18.27 -57.11
CA ARG A 71 -36.11 18.94 -56.19
C ARG A 71 -36.14 18.14 -54.88
N CYS A 72 -35.14 18.33 -54.02
CA CYS A 72 -35.20 17.99 -52.57
C CYS A 72 -33.92 18.44 -51.85
N LEU A 73 -33.47 19.67 -52.10
CA LEU A 73 -32.42 20.34 -51.31
C LEU A 73 -33.09 21.21 -50.24
N SER A 74 -33.72 20.57 -49.22
CA SER A 74 -34.16 21.30 -48.00
C SER A 74 -34.47 20.40 -46.79
N ALA A 75 -34.23 19.09 -46.84
CA ALA A 75 -34.57 18.20 -45.72
C ALA A 75 -33.56 17.05 -45.57
N CYS A 76 -32.33 17.39 -45.17
CA CYS A 76 -31.33 16.42 -44.69
C CYS A 76 -30.48 17.01 -43.55
N ILE A 77 -31.07 17.88 -42.71
CA ILE A 77 -30.42 18.46 -41.52
C ILE A 77 -30.61 17.58 -40.25
N PHE A 78 -31.38 16.49 -40.32
CA PHE A 78 -31.61 15.61 -39.16
C PHE A 78 -31.16 14.18 -39.44
N ALA A 79 -29.89 13.89 -39.20
CA ALA A 79 -29.37 12.60 -38.76
C ALA A 79 -27.83 12.62 -38.74
N LEU A 80 -27.23 13.47 -37.92
CA LEU A 80 -25.92 13.12 -37.38
C LEU A 80 -26.19 12.13 -36.24
N PRO A 81 -25.70 10.86 -36.31
CA PRO A 81 -25.59 10.09 -35.09
C PRO A 81 -24.62 10.86 -34.20
N ALA A 82 -25.08 11.22 -33.00
CA ALA A 82 -24.22 11.75 -31.96
C ALA A 82 -23.01 10.83 -31.89
N SER A 83 -21.89 11.31 -32.43
CA SER A 83 -20.59 10.71 -32.21
C SER A 83 -20.31 10.99 -30.76
N GLY A 84 -20.89 10.15 -29.89
CA GLY A 84 -20.53 10.07 -28.50
C GLY A 84 -19.05 9.84 -28.52
N HIS A 85 -18.31 10.92 -28.26
CA HIS A 85 -16.95 10.83 -27.84
C HIS A 85 -16.97 9.78 -26.75
N LEU A 86 -16.47 8.58 -27.08
CA LEU A 86 -15.90 7.69 -26.09
C LEU A 86 -14.77 8.53 -25.51
N GLU A 87 -15.14 9.36 -24.53
CA GLU A 87 -14.25 10.08 -23.67
C GLU A 87 -13.26 8.99 -23.27
N ARG A 88 -12.03 9.10 -23.79
CA ARG A 88 -10.90 8.32 -23.31
C ARG A 88 -11.05 8.45 -21.80
N ARG A 89 -11.40 7.35 -21.12
CA ARG A 89 -11.56 7.30 -19.66
C ARG A 89 -10.17 7.60 -19.11
N SER A 90 -9.84 8.90 -19.09
CA SER A 90 -8.65 9.49 -18.54
C SER A 90 -8.65 9.02 -17.11
N SER A 91 -7.69 8.15 -16.80
CA SER A 91 -7.40 7.56 -15.50
C SER A 91 -8.28 8.14 -14.41
N ARG A 92 -9.51 7.63 -14.28
CA ARG A 92 -10.36 8.01 -13.15
C ARG A 92 -9.55 7.57 -11.95
N ASN A 93 -9.13 8.52 -11.12
CA ASN A 93 -8.61 8.18 -9.79
C ASN A 93 -9.70 7.30 -9.18
N ILE A 94 -9.45 5.99 -9.11
CA ILE A 94 -10.35 5.06 -8.45
C ILE A 94 -10.26 5.47 -6.99
N VAL A 95 -11.24 6.22 -6.51
CA VAL A 95 -11.26 6.60 -5.11
C VAL A 95 -11.64 5.33 -4.36
N MET A 96 -10.79 4.99 -3.40
CA MET A 96 -10.89 3.77 -2.62
C MET A 96 -11.16 4.20 -1.18
N ALA A 97 -12.34 3.90 -0.67
CA ALA A 97 -12.71 4.21 0.71
C ALA A 97 -12.67 2.93 1.55
N LEU A 98 -12.05 3.02 2.72
CA LEU A 98 -11.94 1.92 3.66
C LEU A 98 -12.61 2.34 4.97
N VAL A 99 -13.65 1.61 5.38
CA VAL A 99 -14.48 1.96 6.54
C VAL A 99 -14.46 0.79 7.52
N MET A 100 -14.11 1.06 8.77
CA MET A 100 -14.17 0.07 9.85
C MET A 100 -15.63 -0.09 10.27
N THR A 101 -16.16 -1.31 10.17
CA THR A 101 -17.53 -1.63 10.55
C THR A 101 -17.63 -2.19 11.97
N ALA A 102 -16.57 -2.86 12.45
CA ALA A 102 -16.45 -3.28 13.84
C ALA A 102 -15.00 -3.13 14.32
N ALA A 103 -14.83 -2.42 15.43
CA ALA A 103 -13.53 -2.25 16.10
C ALA A 103 -13.09 -3.55 16.79
N PRO A 104 -11.79 -3.69 17.14
CA PRO A 104 -11.32 -4.80 17.95
C PRO A 104 -12.03 -4.86 19.31
N ALA A 105 -12.29 -6.08 19.80
CA ALA A 105 -12.90 -6.29 21.12
C ALA A 105 -11.93 -6.05 22.30
N ALA A 106 -10.63 -5.95 22.02
CA ALA A 106 -9.57 -5.83 23.02
C ALA A 106 -8.39 -5.00 22.49
N GLU A 107 -7.35 -4.87 23.30
CA GLU A 107 -6.07 -4.28 22.92
C GLU A 107 -4.96 -5.34 22.81
N PRO A 108 -3.96 -5.16 21.92
CA PRO A 108 -2.90 -6.15 21.67
C PRO A 108 -1.93 -6.34 22.85
N ILE A 109 -1.90 -5.37 23.75
CA ILE A 109 -1.20 -5.43 25.04
C ILE A 109 -2.18 -5.02 26.14
N SER A 110 -2.14 -5.72 27.27
CA SER A 110 -3.00 -5.41 28.41
C SER A 110 -2.47 -4.24 29.22
N LEU A 111 -3.36 -3.60 29.99
CA LEU A 111 -2.98 -2.58 30.96
C LEU A 111 -1.92 -3.10 31.95
N ALA A 112 -2.11 -4.34 32.44
CA ALA A 112 -1.19 -4.95 33.40
C ALA A 112 0.22 -5.14 32.82
N GLU A 113 0.32 -5.59 31.57
CA GLU A 113 1.60 -5.71 30.87
C GLU A 113 2.27 -4.34 30.66
N ALA A 114 1.49 -3.33 30.26
CA ALA A 114 2.01 -1.98 30.10
C ALA A 114 2.51 -1.40 31.43
N LYS A 115 1.76 -1.53 32.52
CA LYS A 115 2.18 -1.07 33.85
C LYS A 115 3.42 -1.78 34.35
N ALA A 116 3.51 -3.09 34.15
CA ALA A 116 4.70 -3.86 34.48
C ALA A 116 5.93 -3.37 33.69
N HIS A 117 5.76 -3.00 32.41
CA HIS A 117 6.82 -2.43 31.59
C HIS A 117 7.26 -1.04 32.06
N LEU A 118 6.29 -0.18 32.43
CA LEU A 118 6.52 1.19 32.91
C LEU A 118 6.97 1.25 34.38
N ARG A 119 6.85 0.15 35.13
CA ARG A 119 7.07 0.08 36.58
C ARG A 119 6.15 1.03 37.36
N VAL A 120 4.89 1.09 36.96
CA VAL A 120 3.86 1.91 37.59
C VAL A 120 3.00 1.04 38.50
N ASP A 121 3.03 1.37 39.79
CA ASP A 121 2.16 0.80 40.81
C ASP A 121 0.93 1.71 41.06
N GLY A 122 -0.18 1.15 41.55
CA GLY A 122 -1.42 1.91 41.79
C GLY A 122 -2.27 2.13 40.53
N SER A 123 -3.40 2.85 40.64
CA SER A 123 -4.41 2.97 39.56
C SER A 123 -4.58 4.37 38.99
N ASP A 124 -3.85 5.36 39.50
CA ASP A 124 -4.07 6.78 39.17
C ASP A 124 -3.80 7.09 37.69
N GLU A 125 -2.93 6.32 37.05
CA GLU A 125 -2.53 6.51 35.65
C GLU A 125 -3.14 5.49 34.69
N ASP A 126 -4.05 4.63 35.16
CA ASP A 126 -4.64 3.56 34.36
C ASP A 126 -5.37 4.10 33.12
N ALA A 127 -6.08 5.23 33.27
CA ALA A 127 -6.78 5.89 32.18
C ALA A 127 -5.79 6.44 31.12
N LEU A 128 -4.70 7.05 31.57
CA LEU A 128 -3.66 7.56 30.67
C LEU A 128 -2.99 6.42 29.90
N ILE A 129 -2.54 5.38 30.60
CA ILE A 129 -1.86 4.23 30.01
C ILE A 129 -2.78 3.52 28.99
N SER A 130 -4.07 3.34 29.33
CA SER A 130 -5.07 2.79 28.41
C SER A 130 -5.19 3.62 27.12
N SER A 131 -5.21 4.94 27.23
CA SER A 131 -5.28 5.83 26.06
C SER A 131 -4.02 5.76 25.20
N LEU A 132 -2.84 5.62 25.82
CA LEU A 132 -1.57 5.47 25.11
C LEU A 132 -1.47 4.13 24.39
N ILE A 133 -1.98 3.04 24.97
CA ILE A 133 -2.06 1.73 24.32
C ILE A 133 -2.90 1.82 23.05
N ALA A 134 -4.11 2.41 23.15
CA ALA A 134 -4.99 2.58 22.00
C ALA A 134 -4.36 3.46 20.91
N ALA A 135 -3.71 4.56 21.30
CA ALA A 135 -2.97 5.42 20.37
C ALA A 135 -1.81 4.67 19.69
N ALA A 136 -1.08 3.84 20.44
CA ALA A 136 0.07 3.09 19.95
C ALA A 136 -0.37 2.07 18.90
N ARG A 137 -1.46 1.36 19.17
CA ARG A 137 -2.10 0.45 18.20
C ARG A 137 -2.42 1.21 16.91
N LEU A 138 -3.16 2.31 16.99
CA LEU A 138 -3.60 3.06 15.81
C LEU A 138 -2.42 3.58 14.97
N VAL A 139 -1.35 4.06 15.62
CA VAL A 139 -0.14 4.52 14.93
C VAL A 139 0.56 3.37 14.22
N VAL A 140 0.74 2.23 14.88
CA VAL A 140 1.39 1.04 14.30
C VAL A 140 0.58 0.47 13.14
N GLU A 141 -0.73 0.28 13.33
CA GLU A 141 -1.65 -0.20 12.30
C GLU A 141 -1.62 0.67 11.06
N ARG A 142 -1.73 1.99 11.24
CA ARG A 142 -1.68 2.96 10.13
C ARG A 142 -0.33 2.98 9.42
N THR A 143 0.77 2.87 10.17
CA THR A 143 2.13 2.94 9.62
C THR A 143 2.47 1.71 8.79
N LEU A 144 2.04 0.53 9.25
CA LEU A 144 2.32 -0.75 8.57
C LEU A 144 1.24 -1.17 7.57
N GLY A 145 0.04 -0.57 7.64
CA GLY A 145 -1.13 -1.04 6.91
C GLY A 145 -1.61 -2.39 7.42
N LEU A 146 -1.44 -2.63 8.73
CA LEU A 146 -1.82 -3.87 9.40
C LEU A 146 -3.07 -3.69 10.24
N ALA A 147 -3.82 -4.78 10.40
CA ALA A 147 -4.77 -4.96 11.49
C ALA A 147 -4.10 -5.87 12.54
N LEU A 148 -3.91 -5.40 13.78
CA LEU A 148 -3.25 -6.23 14.80
C LEU A 148 -4.21 -7.28 15.34
N LEU A 149 -5.40 -6.85 15.73
CA LEU A 149 -6.47 -7.71 16.24
C LEU A 149 -7.57 -7.89 15.20
N THR A 150 -8.41 -8.90 15.40
CA THR A 150 -9.59 -9.16 14.55
C THR A 150 -10.54 -7.96 14.53
N GLN A 151 -10.83 -7.47 13.33
CA GLN A 151 -11.68 -6.31 13.07
C GLN A 151 -12.33 -6.43 11.68
N SER A 152 -13.51 -5.83 11.54
CA SER A 152 -14.32 -5.93 10.31
C SER A 152 -14.31 -4.63 9.54
N TRP A 153 -14.21 -4.74 8.21
CA TRP A 153 -14.03 -3.62 7.31
C TRP A 153 -14.92 -3.75 6.06
N SER A 154 -15.39 -2.62 5.57
CA SER A 154 -15.97 -2.47 4.24
C SER A 154 -15.05 -1.62 3.38
N TYR A 155 -14.66 -2.18 2.23
CA TYR A 155 -13.83 -1.51 1.24
C TYR A 155 -14.63 -1.19 -0.01
N PHE A 156 -14.75 0.09 -0.30
CA PHE A 156 -15.54 0.61 -1.41
C PHE A 156 -14.65 0.99 -2.60
N LEU A 157 -15.14 0.65 -3.78
CA LEU A 157 -14.49 0.87 -5.06
C LEU A 157 -15.50 1.50 -6.03
N ASP A 158 -15.07 2.52 -6.77
CA ASP A 158 -15.91 3.13 -7.81
C ASP A 158 -16.15 2.18 -8.99
N ALA A 159 -15.13 1.41 -9.37
CA ALA A 159 -15.20 0.44 -10.45
C ALA A 159 -14.24 -0.73 -10.20
N TRP A 160 -14.61 -1.91 -10.70
CA TRP A 160 -13.70 -3.04 -10.71
C TRP A 160 -12.57 -2.82 -11.74
N PRO A 161 -11.29 -3.08 -11.40
CA PRO A 161 -10.18 -2.94 -12.34
C PRO A 161 -10.33 -3.85 -13.56
N GLU A 162 -9.88 -3.40 -14.74
CA GLU A 162 -9.97 -4.15 -16.01
C GLU A 162 -9.27 -5.51 -15.97
N ARG A 163 -8.25 -5.65 -15.12
CA ARG A 163 -7.52 -6.92 -14.93
C ARG A 163 -8.30 -7.95 -14.11
N GLY A 164 -9.49 -7.63 -13.62
CA GLY A 164 -10.31 -8.52 -12.81
C GLY A 164 -9.78 -8.78 -11.40
N CYS A 165 -8.68 -8.14 -11.00
CA CYS A 165 -8.00 -8.35 -9.71
C CYS A 165 -8.01 -7.06 -8.89
N ILE A 166 -8.44 -7.16 -7.63
CA ILE A 166 -8.29 -6.11 -6.61
C ILE A 166 -7.35 -6.59 -5.51
N THR A 167 -6.64 -5.66 -4.88
CA THR A 167 -5.79 -5.93 -3.72
C THR A 167 -6.35 -5.23 -2.51
N LEU A 168 -6.43 -5.93 -1.38
CA LEU A 168 -6.92 -5.35 -0.14
C LEU A 168 -5.82 -4.49 0.53
N PRO A 169 -6.17 -3.29 1.00
CA PRO A 169 -5.20 -2.36 1.59
C PRO A 169 -4.70 -2.84 2.96
N LEU A 170 -5.49 -3.63 3.69
CA LEU A 170 -5.17 -4.16 5.02
C LEU A 170 -4.66 -5.60 4.98
N THR A 171 -3.90 -5.97 6.01
CA THR A 171 -3.31 -7.30 6.20
C THR A 171 -3.09 -7.58 7.69
N PRO A 172 -3.06 -8.83 8.17
CA PRO A 172 -3.47 -10.03 7.46
C PRO A 172 -5.01 -10.08 7.31
N VAL A 173 -5.49 -10.61 6.18
CA VAL A 173 -6.93 -10.80 5.94
C VAL A 173 -7.28 -12.22 6.38
N GLN A 174 -8.31 -12.38 7.21
CA GLN A 174 -8.77 -13.68 7.67
C GLN A 174 -9.80 -14.27 6.69
N ALA A 175 -10.80 -13.49 6.33
CA ALA A 175 -11.88 -13.92 5.45
C ALA A 175 -12.54 -12.73 4.74
N VAL A 176 -13.05 -12.96 3.53
CA VAL A 176 -13.95 -12.04 2.84
C VAL A 176 -15.38 -12.52 3.11
N SER A 177 -16.21 -11.65 3.67
CA SER A 177 -17.57 -12.02 4.08
C SER A 177 -18.59 -11.83 2.95
N ALA A 178 -18.44 -10.79 2.14
CA ALA A 178 -19.28 -10.57 0.97
C ALA A 178 -18.63 -9.60 -0.02
N VAL A 179 -18.92 -9.79 -1.30
CA VAL A 179 -18.73 -8.76 -2.34
C VAL A 179 -20.09 -8.32 -2.84
N ARG A 180 -20.37 -7.02 -2.77
CA ARG A 180 -21.65 -6.42 -3.12
C ARG A 180 -21.47 -5.44 -4.27
N VAL A 181 -22.46 -5.42 -5.15
CA VAL A 181 -22.58 -4.49 -6.26
C VAL A 181 -23.76 -3.58 -5.97
N HIS A 182 -23.51 -2.28 -5.97
CA HIS A 182 -24.51 -1.25 -5.75
C HIS A 182 -24.95 -0.68 -7.10
N ALA A 183 -26.23 -0.88 -7.41
CA ALA A 183 -26.87 -0.43 -8.63
C ALA A 183 -27.29 1.04 -8.53
N GLU A 184 -27.41 1.70 -9.69
CA GLU A 184 -27.81 3.11 -9.79
C GLU A 184 -29.21 3.38 -9.21
N ASP A 185 -30.10 2.41 -9.28
CA ASP A 185 -31.48 2.46 -8.77
C ASP A 185 -31.61 2.35 -7.24
N GLY A 186 -30.49 2.17 -6.52
CA GLY A 186 -30.53 1.96 -5.08
C GLY A 186 -30.34 0.51 -4.65
N GLY A 187 -30.51 -0.45 -5.56
CA GLY A 187 -30.42 -1.89 -5.27
C GLY A 187 -29.01 -2.35 -4.91
N THR A 188 -28.92 -3.33 -4.01
CA THR A 188 -27.66 -4.00 -3.68
C THR A 188 -27.76 -5.47 -4.06
N THR A 189 -26.88 -5.93 -4.95
CA THR A 189 -26.77 -7.34 -5.35
C THR A 189 -25.52 -7.94 -4.73
N VAL A 190 -25.66 -9.09 -4.05
CA VAL A 190 -24.51 -9.84 -3.53
C VAL A 190 -23.98 -10.75 -4.64
N LEU A 191 -22.66 -10.68 -4.90
CA LEU A 191 -22.01 -11.62 -5.81
C LEU A 191 -21.92 -12.99 -5.15
N ASP A 192 -22.22 -14.02 -5.92
CA ASP A 192 -22.08 -15.40 -5.49
C ASP A 192 -20.61 -15.73 -5.17
N ALA A 193 -20.41 -16.62 -4.20
CA ALA A 193 -19.07 -17.00 -3.74
C ALA A 193 -18.24 -17.67 -4.86
N ASP A 194 -18.90 -18.36 -5.80
CA ASP A 194 -18.24 -18.99 -6.95
C ASP A 194 -17.83 -17.97 -8.03
N GLY A 195 -18.34 -16.73 -7.96
CA GLY A 195 -18.04 -15.64 -8.90
C GLY A 195 -16.71 -14.93 -8.64
N TYR A 196 -16.03 -15.23 -7.53
CA TYR A 196 -14.72 -14.69 -7.21
C TYR A 196 -13.84 -15.66 -6.42
N ALA A 197 -12.54 -15.64 -6.69
CA ALA A 197 -11.53 -16.33 -5.91
C ALA A 197 -10.84 -15.35 -4.96
N VAL A 198 -10.69 -15.75 -3.70
CA VAL A 198 -9.99 -14.97 -2.67
C VAL A 198 -8.65 -15.64 -2.37
N ASP A 199 -7.57 -14.86 -2.43
CA ASP A 199 -6.25 -15.26 -1.95
C ASP A 199 -5.87 -14.37 -0.76
N VAL A 200 -6.05 -14.93 0.42
CA VAL A 200 -5.67 -14.34 1.71
C VAL A 200 -4.22 -14.60 2.10
N LEU A 201 -3.55 -15.55 1.43
CA LEU A 201 -2.18 -15.96 1.75
C LEU A 201 -1.15 -15.01 1.14
N SER A 202 -1.44 -14.48 -0.05
CA SER A 202 -0.60 -13.46 -0.67
C SER A 202 -0.63 -12.17 0.15
N VAL A 203 0.52 -11.49 0.19
CA VAL A 203 0.64 -10.16 0.81
C VAL A 203 1.05 -9.17 -0.30
N PRO A 204 0.15 -8.28 -0.76
CA PRO A 204 -1.22 -8.03 -0.30
C PRO A 204 -2.21 -9.14 -0.67
N ALA A 205 -3.26 -9.32 0.15
CA ALA A 205 -4.37 -10.21 -0.17
C ALA A 205 -5.08 -9.70 -1.43
N ARG A 206 -5.51 -10.62 -2.29
CA ARG A 206 -6.13 -10.29 -3.57
C ARG A 206 -7.45 -11.02 -3.76
N ILE A 207 -8.35 -10.38 -4.49
CA ILE A 207 -9.62 -10.96 -4.93
C ILE A 207 -9.64 -10.88 -6.45
N VAL A 208 -9.87 -12.02 -7.10
CA VAL A 208 -9.90 -12.16 -8.55
C VAL A 208 -11.28 -12.62 -8.97
N LEU A 209 -11.91 -11.92 -9.89
CA LEU A 209 -13.17 -12.39 -10.46
C LEU A 209 -12.94 -13.62 -11.33
N THR A 210 -13.74 -14.65 -11.10
CA THR A 210 -13.78 -15.87 -11.91
C THR A 210 -14.94 -15.85 -12.90
N SER A 211 -15.99 -15.08 -12.61
CA SER A 211 -17.14 -14.85 -13.49
C SER A 211 -17.18 -13.41 -14.02
N ALA A 212 -17.97 -13.20 -15.07
CA ALA A 212 -18.32 -11.85 -15.50
C ALA A 212 -19.10 -11.13 -14.38
N LEU A 213 -18.93 -9.80 -14.31
CA LEU A 213 -19.75 -8.98 -13.44
C LEU A 213 -21.21 -9.00 -13.92
N PRO A 214 -22.18 -8.90 -13.00
CA PRO A 214 -23.59 -8.73 -13.36
C PRO A 214 -23.76 -7.57 -14.33
N SER A 215 -24.63 -7.72 -15.34
CA SER A 215 -24.91 -6.70 -16.35
C SER A 215 -25.76 -5.53 -15.82
N VAL A 216 -25.64 -5.22 -14.53
CA VAL A 216 -26.39 -4.17 -13.84
C VAL A 216 -25.63 -2.85 -13.97
N ALA A 217 -26.34 -1.75 -14.22
CA ALA A 217 -25.75 -0.41 -14.20
C ALA A 217 -25.29 -0.08 -12.78
N THR A 218 -23.98 -0.11 -12.55
CA THR A 218 -23.36 0.20 -11.26
C THR A 218 -23.34 1.70 -11.03
N ARG A 219 -23.47 2.13 -9.77
CA ARG A 219 -23.28 3.54 -9.41
C ARG A 219 -21.93 4.07 -9.90
N SER A 220 -21.90 5.37 -10.24
CA SER A 220 -20.67 6.05 -10.67
C SER A 220 -19.60 6.13 -9.57
N PHE A 221 -20.02 6.08 -8.29
CA PHE A 221 -19.16 6.13 -7.11
C PHE A 221 -19.55 5.03 -6.13
N ASN A 222 -18.57 4.43 -5.44
CA ASN A 222 -18.79 3.32 -4.49
C ASN A 222 -19.69 2.19 -5.06
N GLY A 223 -19.55 1.90 -6.35
CA GLY A 223 -20.37 0.90 -7.04
C GLY A 223 -20.11 -0.53 -6.57
N PHE A 224 -18.97 -0.79 -5.95
CA PHE A 224 -18.61 -2.07 -5.37
C PHE A 224 -18.23 -1.91 -3.91
N GLU A 225 -18.62 -2.89 -3.10
CA GLU A 225 -18.25 -3.00 -1.69
C GLU A 225 -17.72 -4.41 -1.42
N VAL A 226 -16.57 -4.48 -0.78
CA VAL A 226 -15.99 -5.73 -0.28
C VAL A 226 -16.00 -5.68 1.24
N ALA A 227 -16.82 -6.51 1.86
CA ALA A 227 -16.81 -6.71 3.30
C ALA A 227 -15.83 -7.84 3.65
N PHE A 228 -14.91 -7.59 4.58
CA PHE A 228 -13.90 -8.55 4.99
C PHE A 228 -13.48 -8.36 6.44
N THR A 229 -12.89 -9.40 7.01
CA THR A 229 -12.32 -9.42 8.36
C THR A 229 -10.80 -9.51 8.26
N ALA A 230 -10.10 -8.65 9.00
CA ALA A 230 -8.64 -8.59 9.04
C ALA A 230 -8.14 -8.58 10.48
N GLY A 231 -6.92 -9.07 10.72
CA GLY A 231 -6.31 -9.18 12.04
C GLY A 231 -5.55 -10.48 12.22
N TYR A 232 -4.57 -10.52 13.13
CA TYR A 232 -3.89 -11.77 13.49
C TYR A 232 -4.80 -12.73 14.26
N GLY A 233 -5.79 -12.20 14.98
CA GLY A 233 -6.64 -12.96 15.89
C GLY A 233 -6.83 -12.20 17.18
N ASP A 234 -6.58 -12.87 18.30
CA ASP A 234 -6.57 -12.30 19.63
C ASP A 234 -5.18 -11.72 19.97
N ALA A 235 -5.04 -11.11 21.16
CA ALA A 235 -3.80 -10.49 21.60
C ALA A 235 -2.60 -11.47 21.63
N ALA A 236 -2.87 -12.77 21.81
CA ALA A 236 -1.86 -13.83 21.79
C ALA A 236 -1.31 -14.14 20.38
N ASP A 237 -2.10 -13.89 19.34
CA ASP A 237 -1.72 -14.17 17.94
C ASP A 237 -0.86 -13.05 17.35
N VAL A 238 -0.84 -11.88 18.00
CA VAL A 238 -0.03 -10.74 17.56
C VAL A 238 1.47 -11.08 17.74
N PRO A 239 2.30 -10.97 16.67
CA PRO A 239 3.72 -11.28 16.76
C PRO A 239 4.44 -10.53 17.89
N GLN A 240 5.22 -11.25 18.67
CA GLN A 240 5.93 -10.71 19.84
C GLN A 240 6.78 -9.46 19.54
N PRO A 241 7.48 -9.33 18.39
CA PRO A 241 8.20 -8.09 18.06
C PRO A 241 7.30 -6.85 17.94
N ILE A 242 6.08 -7.02 17.45
CA ILE A 242 5.09 -5.93 17.35
C ILE A 242 4.59 -5.56 18.74
N ARG A 243 4.27 -6.55 19.58
CA ARG A 243 3.87 -6.33 20.98
C ARG A 243 4.95 -5.57 21.76
N GLN A 244 6.22 -5.94 21.57
CA GLN A 244 7.35 -5.23 22.17
C GLN A 244 7.50 -3.80 21.65
N ALA A 245 7.32 -3.57 20.34
CA ALA A 245 7.35 -2.24 19.77
C ALA A 245 6.25 -1.33 20.33
N LEU A 246 5.06 -1.87 20.57
CA LEU A 246 3.96 -1.15 21.23
C LEU A 246 4.33 -0.74 22.67
N LEU A 247 4.91 -1.64 23.46
CA LEU A 247 5.36 -1.34 24.82
C LEU A 247 6.40 -0.21 24.84
N LEU A 248 7.38 -0.25 23.93
CA LEU A 248 8.39 0.79 23.79
C LEU A 248 7.79 2.14 23.37
N LEU A 249 6.78 2.12 22.49
CA LEU A 249 6.09 3.33 22.05
C LEU A 249 5.26 3.95 23.18
N VAL A 250 4.56 3.11 23.95
CA VAL A 250 3.81 3.55 25.14
C VAL A 250 4.77 4.15 26.17
N ALA A 251 5.91 3.51 26.46
CA ALA A 251 6.92 4.05 27.36
C ALA A 251 7.46 5.40 26.90
N HIS A 252 7.76 5.53 25.60
CA HIS A 252 8.25 6.78 25.04
C HIS A 252 7.27 7.95 25.25
N TRP A 253 5.98 7.74 24.99
CA TRP A 253 4.97 8.78 25.17
C TRP A 253 4.60 9.03 26.63
N PHE A 254 4.66 8.00 27.46
CA PHE A 254 4.42 8.10 28.88
C PHE A 254 5.49 8.94 29.59
N ASP A 255 6.77 8.79 29.20
CA ASP A 255 7.87 9.61 29.71
C ASP A 255 7.87 11.01 29.08
N GLY A 256 7.57 11.10 27.78
CA GLY A 256 7.58 12.32 26.97
C GLY A 256 6.27 13.12 26.97
N ARG A 257 5.68 13.40 28.15
CA ARG A 257 4.38 14.11 28.28
C ARG A 257 4.43 15.60 27.96
N ALA A 258 5.63 16.16 27.79
CA ALA A 258 5.83 17.59 27.56
C ALA A 258 5.52 17.97 26.10
N PRO A 259 5.07 19.22 25.85
CA PRO A 259 4.91 19.74 24.49
C PRO A 259 6.24 19.62 23.73
N VAL A 260 6.16 19.19 22.47
CA VAL A 260 7.31 19.14 21.56
C VAL A 260 7.97 20.52 21.52
N GLU A 261 9.25 20.60 21.90
CA GLU A 261 10.01 21.84 21.81
C GLU A 261 10.01 22.34 20.36
N LEU A 262 9.79 23.64 20.15
CA LEU A 262 9.81 24.24 18.81
C LEU A 262 11.16 23.95 18.13
N GLY A 263 11.16 23.09 17.12
CA GLY A 263 12.37 22.65 16.40
C GLY A 263 12.76 21.19 16.62
N ALA A 264 12.19 20.51 17.62
CA ALA A 264 12.15 19.06 17.63
C ALA A 264 11.17 18.60 16.54
N GLY A 265 11.57 17.63 15.73
CA GLY A 265 10.69 17.03 14.72
C GLY A 265 9.40 16.44 15.36
N PRO A 266 8.46 15.93 14.55
CA PRO A 266 7.34 15.15 15.08
C PRO A 266 7.86 14.12 16.09
N GLN A 267 7.11 13.78 17.15
CA GLN A 267 7.51 12.67 18.03
C GLN A 267 7.54 11.38 17.18
N GLU A 268 8.72 11.07 16.66
CA GLU A 268 8.98 9.95 15.78
C GLU A 268 8.87 8.65 16.59
N ILE A 269 8.43 7.58 15.93
CA ILE A 269 8.48 6.23 16.50
C ILE A 269 9.95 5.98 16.91
N PRO A 270 10.23 5.64 18.19
CA PRO A 270 11.60 5.41 18.63
C PRO A 270 12.33 4.43 17.72
N ALA A 271 13.60 4.69 17.39
CA ALA A 271 14.34 3.91 16.40
C ALA A 271 14.35 2.40 16.70
N ILE A 272 14.38 2.01 17.97
CA ILE A 272 14.30 0.60 18.40
C ILE A 272 12.93 0.00 18.05
N ALA A 273 11.84 0.70 18.33
CA ALA A 273 10.50 0.27 17.95
C ALA A 273 10.37 0.20 16.42
N ALA A 274 10.88 1.19 15.69
CA ALA A 274 10.90 1.17 14.23
C ALA A 274 11.66 -0.03 13.65
N GLY A 275 12.81 -0.40 14.24
CA GLY A 275 13.59 -1.57 13.85
C GLY A 275 12.85 -2.90 14.03
N LEU A 276 12.07 -3.02 15.12
CA LEU A 276 11.21 -4.20 15.36
C LEU A 276 10.05 -4.29 14.36
N LEU A 277 9.53 -3.15 13.91
CA LEU A 277 8.43 -3.06 12.96
C LEU A 277 8.89 -3.19 11.49
N GLN A 278 10.18 -2.99 11.20
CA GLN A 278 10.74 -3.00 9.85
C GLN A 278 10.43 -4.27 9.05
N PRO A 279 10.53 -5.49 9.59
CA PRO A 279 10.22 -6.72 8.84
C PRO A 279 8.76 -6.83 8.40
N TYR A 280 7.85 -6.14 9.09
CA TYR A 280 6.41 -6.16 8.82
C TYR A 280 5.97 -5.03 7.88
N ARG A 281 6.90 -4.17 7.46
CA ARG A 281 6.63 -3.09 6.52
C ARG A 281 6.50 -3.67 5.11
N ARG A 282 5.46 -3.26 4.39
CA ARG A 282 5.31 -3.57 2.97
C ARG A 282 6.46 -2.96 2.16
N VAL A 283 7.32 -3.82 1.62
CA VAL A 283 8.35 -3.43 0.64
C VAL A 283 7.80 -3.68 -0.76
N ARG A 284 7.75 -2.63 -1.59
CA ARG A 284 7.57 -2.78 -3.03
C ARG A 284 8.97 -2.85 -3.65
N LEU A 285 9.25 -3.96 -4.33
CA LEU A 285 10.48 -4.17 -5.09
C LEU A 285 10.38 -3.53 -6.48
#